data_AF-A0A7V5TMH4-F1
#
_entry.id   AF-A0A7V5TMH4-F1
#
_cell.length_a   1.000
_cell.length_b   1.000
_cell.length_c   1.000
_cell.angle_alpha   90.00
_cell.angle_beta   90.00
_cell.angle_gamma   90.00
#
_symmetry.space_group_name_H-M   'P 1'
#
loop_
_entity.id
_entity.type
_entity.pdbx_description
1 polymer ?
#
loop_
_entity_poly.entity_id
_entity_poly.type
_entity_poly.pdbx_seq_one_letter_code
_entity_poly.pdbx_strand_id
1 'polypeptide(L)'
;MMDDSDGRKVNRIALAAVRGLLLLLILVVGGYLRFTGMDWDEGQWIHPDEGHMRIITSAIHSPDDWSVYFDTHRSPLNCRNNGYQYSYGTLPLFLTRLTGEWLDRGCGESPDRWSAAVGAVLLGDEFADCRPGTFTGSASALVGRTFSALADLGTLVLLYLLGRRLYGADVGLLAAALGALTAFLIQQTHFFTVDSMACFFVTLTAYLSVRAGQSGGWTSFALAGLTTGLAAACKIDGVLAALFVVLAAGWRLWEKRYVE
;
A
#
# COMPACT_ATOMS: atom_id res chain seq x y z
N MET A 1 -7.48 -50.68 14.92
CA MET A 1 -6.43 -50.11 14.05
C MET A 1 -6.96 -49.03 13.10
N MET A 2 -8.27 -48.74 13.12
CA MET A 2 -8.78 -47.45 12.65
C MET A 2 -8.35 -46.34 13.62
N ASP A 3 -8.08 -45.18 13.03
CA ASP A 3 -8.12 -43.84 13.65
C ASP A 3 -6.87 -43.27 14.34
N ASP A 4 -5.70 -43.35 13.68
CA ASP A 4 -4.56 -42.46 13.99
C ASP A 4 -4.27 -41.46 12.83
N SER A 5 -4.90 -41.67 11.68
CA SER A 5 -4.83 -40.77 10.52
C SER A 5 -5.89 -39.67 10.57
N ASP A 6 -7.06 -39.93 11.16
CA ASP A 6 -8.13 -38.95 11.31
C ASP A 6 -7.81 -37.98 12.46
N GLY A 7 -7.34 -38.47 13.61
CA GLY A 7 -6.80 -37.62 14.69
C GLY A 7 -5.68 -36.67 14.25
N ARG A 8 -4.75 -37.12 13.39
CA ARG A 8 -3.70 -36.26 12.81
C ARG A 8 -4.24 -35.22 11.83
N LYS A 9 -5.28 -35.55 11.04
CA LYS A 9 -5.93 -34.57 10.16
C LYS A 9 -6.69 -33.52 10.95
N VAL A 10 -7.45 -33.93 11.96
CA VAL A 10 -8.20 -33.03 12.86
C VAL A 10 -7.25 -32.04 13.54
N ASN A 11 -6.11 -32.51 14.05
CA ASN A 11 -5.10 -31.63 14.66
C ASN A 11 -4.48 -30.62 13.67
N ARG A 12 -4.27 -31.01 12.40
CA ARG A 12 -3.76 -30.10 11.36
C ARG A 12 -4.78 -29.03 10.99
N ILE A 13 -6.06 -29.39 10.89
CA ILE A 13 -7.15 -28.45 10.62
C ILE A 13 -7.30 -27.47 11.79
N ALA A 14 -7.32 -27.98 13.03
CA ALA A 14 -7.41 -27.14 14.22
C ALA A 14 -6.23 -26.16 14.31
N LEU A 15 -5.00 -26.62 14.08
CA LEU A 15 -3.82 -25.75 14.09
C LEU A 15 -3.84 -24.69 12.98
N ALA A 16 -4.29 -25.06 11.77
CA ALA A 16 -4.46 -24.10 10.68
C ALA A 16 -5.53 -23.05 11.00
N ALA A 17 -6.64 -23.46 11.63
CA ALA A 17 -7.69 -22.55 12.08
C ALA A 17 -7.18 -21.58 13.15
N VAL A 18 -6.46 -22.08 14.17
CA VAL A 18 -5.85 -21.25 15.22
C VAL A 18 -4.88 -20.22 14.60
N ARG A 19 -4.00 -20.65 13.70
CA ARG A 19 -3.07 -19.74 13.00
C ARG A 19 -3.81 -18.70 12.16
N GLY A 20 -4.90 -19.09 11.50
CA GLY A 20 -5.75 -18.17 10.74
C GLY A 20 -6.42 -17.12 11.65
N LEU A 21 -6.96 -17.55 12.79
CA LEU A 21 -7.55 -16.65 13.78
C LEU A 21 -6.51 -15.69 14.39
N LEU A 22 -5.29 -16.17 14.67
CA LEU A 22 -4.20 -15.32 15.15
C LEU A 22 -3.80 -14.27 14.11
N LEU A 23 -3.67 -14.65 12.83
CA LEU A 23 -3.40 -13.69 11.77
C LEU A 23 -4.53 -12.66 11.66
N LEU A 24 -5.79 -13.10 11.70
CA LEU A 24 -6.94 -12.20 11.68
C LEU A 24 -6.89 -11.20 12.85
N LEU A 25 -6.61 -11.69 14.06
CA LEU A 25 -6.45 -10.82 15.24
C LEU A 25 -5.32 -9.80 15.04
N ILE A 26 -4.16 -10.23 14.54
CA ILE A 26 -3.03 -9.33 14.24
C ILE A 26 -3.44 -8.24 13.24
N LEU A 27 -4.16 -8.61 12.17
CA LEU A 27 -4.61 -7.66 11.15
C LEU A 27 -5.70 -6.71 11.69
N VAL A 28 -6.60 -7.19 12.55
CA VAL A 28 -7.62 -6.35 13.19
C VAL A 28 -6.97 -5.35 14.15
N VAL A 29 -6.05 -5.81 15.01
CA VAL A 29 -5.31 -4.92 15.93
C VAL A 29 -4.43 -3.95 15.14
N GLY A 30 -3.70 -4.45 14.15
CA GLY A 30 -2.84 -3.64 13.28
C GLY A 30 -3.64 -2.59 12.50
N GLY A 31 -4.81 -2.96 11.97
CA GLY A 31 -5.74 -2.06 11.31
C GLY A 31 -6.31 -1.02 12.27
N TYR A 32 -6.79 -1.43 13.44
CA TYR A 32 -7.27 -0.49 14.48
C TYR A 32 -6.22 0.57 14.79
N LEU A 33 -4.96 0.18 15.00
CA LEU A 33 -3.87 1.12 15.30
C LEU A 33 -3.52 2.07 14.14
N ARG A 34 -3.83 1.71 12.88
CA ARG A 34 -3.46 2.48 11.68
C ARG A 34 -4.57 3.39 11.17
N PHE A 35 -5.82 3.06 11.49
CA PHE A 35 -7.01 3.79 11.03
C PHE A 35 -7.69 4.61 12.15
N THR A 36 -7.24 4.49 13.40
CA THR A 36 -7.78 5.29 14.52
C THR A 36 -7.05 6.62 14.61
N GLY A 37 -7.79 7.73 14.67
CA GLY A 37 -7.18 9.05 14.79
C GLY A 37 -6.48 9.51 13.51
N MET A 38 -7.09 9.23 12.34
CA MET A 38 -6.50 9.62 11.05
C MET A 38 -6.35 11.14 10.90
N ASP A 39 -7.13 11.93 11.63
CA ASP A 39 -6.99 13.40 11.74
C ASP A 39 -6.30 13.83 13.07
N TRP A 40 -5.33 13.05 13.53
CA TRP A 40 -4.62 13.29 14.81
C TRP A 40 -3.95 14.66 14.92
N ASP A 41 -3.63 15.32 13.80
CA ASP A 41 -3.03 16.65 13.79
C ASP A 41 -4.08 17.76 13.68
N GLU A 42 -5.38 17.46 13.67
CA GLU A 42 -6.49 18.42 13.70
C GLU A 42 -6.33 19.54 12.65
N GLY A 43 -5.89 19.16 11.44
CA GLY A 43 -5.61 20.09 10.35
C GLY A 43 -4.49 21.10 10.63
N GLN A 44 -3.52 20.79 11.49
CA GLN A 44 -2.36 21.64 11.78
C GLN A 44 -1.18 21.44 10.82
N TRP A 45 -1.17 20.37 10.02
CA TRP A 45 -0.20 20.16 8.92
C TRP A 45 1.26 20.14 9.36
N ILE A 46 1.53 19.45 10.46
CA ILE A 46 2.84 19.59 11.12
C ILE A 46 3.97 18.86 10.39
N HIS A 47 3.66 17.93 9.48
CA HIS A 47 4.66 17.20 8.72
C HIS A 47 4.98 17.93 7.40
N PRO A 48 6.25 18.32 7.17
CA PRO A 48 6.63 19.12 6.01
C PRO A 48 6.33 18.41 4.67
N ASP A 49 6.66 17.12 4.57
CA ASP A 49 6.44 16.38 3.33
C ASP A 49 4.96 16.20 2.99
N GLU A 50 4.10 15.94 3.98
CA GLU A 50 2.65 15.90 3.80
C GLU A 50 2.10 17.26 3.36
N GLY A 51 2.57 18.34 4.00
CA GLY A 51 2.24 19.71 3.58
C GLY A 51 2.59 19.94 2.10
N HIS A 52 3.77 19.49 1.67
CA HIS A 52 4.17 19.56 0.28
C HIS A 52 3.29 18.70 -0.64
N MET A 53 3.01 17.44 -0.28
CA MET A 53 2.12 16.56 -1.04
C MET A 53 0.75 17.21 -1.27
N ARG A 54 0.17 17.81 -0.23
CA ARG A 54 -1.14 18.49 -0.30
C ARG A 54 -1.13 19.70 -1.24
N ILE A 55 -0.10 20.55 -1.14
CA ILE A 55 0.09 21.69 -2.05
C ILE A 55 0.09 21.19 -3.49
N ILE A 56 0.89 20.17 -3.78
CA ILE A 56 0.99 19.63 -5.14
C ILE A 56 -0.33 18.99 -5.58
N THR A 57 -1.02 18.21 -4.74
CA THR A 57 -2.33 17.64 -5.08
C THR A 57 -3.39 18.70 -5.37
N SER A 58 -3.32 19.87 -4.71
CA SER A 58 -4.24 20.99 -4.98
C SER A 58 -3.94 21.70 -6.30
N ALA A 59 -2.70 21.62 -6.78
CA ALA A 59 -2.21 22.28 -7.99
C ALA A 59 -2.29 21.42 -9.26
N ILE A 60 -2.68 20.15 -9.15
CA ILE A 60 -2.85 19.24 -10.29
C ILE A 60 -4.30 18.76 -10.36
N HIS A 61 -4.74 18.31 -11.53
CA HIS A 61 -6.07 17.71 -11.70
C HIS A 61 -6.08 16.67 -12.82
N SER A 62 -7.12 15.83 -12.87
CA SER A 62 -7.30 14.90 -13.98
C SER A 62 -7.51 15.65 -15.29
N PRO A 63 -6.91 15.19 -16.39
CA PRO A 63 -7.19 15.75 -17.70
C PRO A 63 -8.57 15.31 -18.20
N ASP A 64 -9.25 16.18 -18.95
CA ASP A 64 -10.47 15.82 -19.69
C ASP A 64 -10.17 14.77 -20.78
N ASP A 65 -8.97 14.86 -21.38
CA ASP A 65 -8.44 13.89 -22.32
C ASP A 65 -7.12 13.28 -21.81
N TRP A 66 -7.16 11.98 -21.53
CA TRP A 66 -6.02 11.22 -21.05
C TRP A 66 -4.88 11.09 -22.06
N SER A 67 -5.10 11.37 -23.35
CA SER A 67 -4.02 11.42 -24.34
C SER A 67 -2.94 12.46 -23.98
N VAL A 68 -3.34 13.54 -23.30
CA VAL A 68 -2.46 14.64 -22.87
C VAL A 68 -1.54 14.23 -21.72
N TYR A 69 -1.81 13.11 -21.04
CA TYR A 69 -0.95 12.60 -19.96
C TYR A 69 0.52 12.43 -20.41
N PHE A 70 0.72 11.95 -21.64
CA PHE A 70 2.06 11.73 -22.21
C PHE A 70 2.73 13.00 -22.74
N ASP A 71 1.99 14.11 -22.84
CA ASP A 71 2.54 15.42 -23.17
C ASP A 71 2.91 16.16 -21.87
N THR A 72 4.19 16.08 -21.51
CA THR A 72 4.70 16.67 -20.27
C THR A 72 4.45 18.19 -20.18
N HIS A 73 4.44 18.90 -21.31
CA HIS A 73 4.27 20.37 -21.33
C HIS A 73 2.82 20.82 -21.18
N ARG A 74 1.85 19.91 -21.42
CA ARG A 74 0.42 20.22 -21.40
C ARG A 74 -0.35 19.46 -20.33
N SER A 75 0.20 18.37 -19.80
CA SER A 75 -0.47 17.54 -18.81
C SER A 75 -0.80 18.34 -17.54
N PRO A 76 -2.07 18.39 -17.10
CA PRO A 76 -2.47 19.03 -15.85
C PRO A 76 -1.98 18.23 -14.61
N LEU A 77 -1.56 16.99 -14.81
CA LEU A 77 -0.95 16.15 -13.78
C LEU A 77 0.53 16.49 -13.55
N ASN A 78 1.16 17.26 -14.44
CA ASN A 78 2.51 17.76 -14.23
C ASN A 78 2.48 19.10 -13.46
N CYS A 79 2.77 19.05 -12.16
CA CYS A 79 2.78 20.22 -11.29
C CYS A 79 3.72 21.36 -11.73
N ARG A 80 4.73 21.07 -12.57
CA ARG A 80 5.62 22.09 -13.16
C ARG A 80 4.87 23.06 -14.08
N ASN A 81 3.79 22.61 -14.71
CA ASN A 81 2.93 23.47 -15.53
C ASN A 81 2.15 24.49 -14.69
N ASN A 82 2.11 24.31 -13.37
CA ASN A 82 1.54 25.22 -12.38
C ASN A 82 2.60 25.92 -11.51
N GLY A 83 3.87 25.92 -11.94
CA GLY A 83 4.96 26.64 -11.25
C GLY A 83 5.54 25.92 -10.02
N TYR A 84 5.12 24.68 -9.74
CA TYR A 84 5.63 23.91 -8.61
C TYR A 84 6.73 22.93 -9.01
N GLN A 85 7.50 22.49 -8.02
CA GLN A 85 8.44 21.39 -8.15
C GLN A 85 8.04 20.26 -7.20
N TYR A 86 8.28 19.03 -7.61
CA TYR A 86 7.96 17.84 -6.85
C TYR A 86 9.08 16.81 -7.03
N SER A 87 9.57 16.26 -5.92
CA SER A 87 10.78 15.42 -5.89
C SER A 87 10.52 13.95 -5.64
N TYR A 88 9.28 13.57 -5.30
CA TYR A 88 8.92 12.19 -5.03
C TYR A 88 8.31 11.52 -6.26
N GLY A 89 7.99 10.24 -6.14
CA GLY A 89 7.29 9.52 -7.18
C GLY A 89 5.82 9.94 -7.30
N THR A 90 5.27 9.83 -8.50
CA THR A 90 3.92 10.33 -8.82
C THR A 90 2.80 9.37 -8.45
N LEU A 91 3.07 8.10 -8.15
CA LEU A 91 2.03 7.11 -7.90
C LEU A 91 1.15 7.45 -6.67
N PRO A 92 1.69 7.71 -5.46
CA PRO A 92 0.89 8.15 -4.32
C PRO A 92 0.14 9.46 -4.57
N LEU A 93 0.80 10.40 -5.26
CA LEU A 93 0.25 11.71 -5.59
C LEU A 93 -0.97 11.60 -6.51
N PHE A 94 -0.83 10.88 -7.62
CA PHE A 94 -1.90 10.71 -8.61
C PHE A 94 -3.04 9.88 -8.06
N LEU A 95 -2.74 8.80 -7.32
CA LEU A 95 -3.77 7.97 -6.68
C LEU A 95 -4.61 8.81 -5.72
N THR A 96 -3.98 9.64 -4.90
CA THR A 96 -4.67 10.53 -3.96
C THR A 96 -5.49 11.58 -4.69
N ARG A 97 -4.93 12.24 -5.72
CA ARG A 97 -5.66 13.24 -6.51
C ARG A 97 -6.91 12.65 -7.18
N LEU A 98 -6.75 11.53 -7.88
CA LEU A 98 -7.83 10.85 -8.60
C LEU A 98 -8.95 10.42 -7.65
N THR A 99 -8.56 9.89 -6.48
CA THR A 99 -9.52 9.47 -5.46
C THR A 99 -10.20 10.67 -4.83
N GLY A 100 -9.49 11.77 -4.56
CA GLY A 100 -10.07 13.00 -4.06
C GLY A 100 -11.13 13.57 -5.01
N GLU A 101 -10.82 13.66 -6.32
CA GLU A 101 -11.78 14.12 -7.32
C GLU A 101 -12.99 13.19 -7.44
N TRP A 102 -12.77 11.88 -7.30
CA TRP A 102 -13.85 10.91 -7.32
C TRP A 102 -14.74 11.01 -6.07
N LEU A 103 -14.16 11.18 -4.88
CA LEU A 103 -14.88 11.39 -3.63
C LEU A 103 -15.68 12.70 -3.63
N ASP A 104 -15.12 13.77 -4.20
CA ASP A 104 -15.78 15.07 -4.33
C ASP A 104 -17.09 14.99 -5.15
N ARG A 105 -17.24 14.00 -6.05
CA ARG A 105 -18.52 13.73 -6.77
C ARG A 105 -19.63 13.22 -5.86
N GLY A 106 -19.28 12.67 -4.70
CA GLY A 106 -20.22 12.23 -3.68
C GLY A 106 -20.71 13.35 -2.77
N CYS A 107 -20.22 14.59 -2.95
CA CYS A 107 -20.59 15.76 -2.16
C CYS A 107 -21.58 16.66 -2.92
N GLY A 108 -22.30 17.52 -2.21
CA GLY A 108 -23.22 18.51 -2.79
C GLY A 108 -24.65 18.02 -3.00
N GLU A 109 -25.42 18.73 -3.83
CA GLU A 109 -26.88 18.53 -3.96
C GLU A 109 -27.29 17.28 -4.76
N SER A 110 -26.45 16.84 -5.68
CA SER A 110 -26.69 15.67 -6.53
C SER A 110 -25.52 14.68 -6.46
N PRO A 111 -25.34 14.00 -5.31
CA PRO A 111 -24.15 13.18 -5.08
C PRO A 111 -24.18 11.89 -5.90
N ASP A 112 -23.03 11.54 -6.47
CA ASP A 112 -22.80 10.19 -6.99
C ASP A 112 -22.94 9.17 -5.84
N ARG A 113 -23.81 8.18 -6.04
CA ARG A 113 -24.17 7.22 -4.98
C ARG A 113 -22.99 6.38 -4.51
N TRP A 114 -22.07 6.05 -5.41
CA TRP A 114 -20.92 5.19 -5.08
C TRP A 114 -19.85 5.97 -4.35
N SER A 115 -19.51 7.17 -4.83
CA SER A 115 -18.61 8.08 -4.14
C SER A 115 -19.14 8.40 -2.74
N ALA A 116 -20.44 8.66 -2.61
CA ALA A 116 -21.08 8.94 -1.33
C ALA A 116 -21.04 7.76 -0.36
N ALA A 117 -21.38 6.55 -0.84
CA ALA A 117 -21.37 5.36 0.01
C ALA A 117 -19.95 5.02 0.49
N VAL A 118 -18.96 5.07 -0.40
CA VAL A 118 -17.57 4.77 -0.05
C VAL A 118 -16.98 5.84 0.84
N GLY A 119 -17.22 7.11 0.54
CA GLY A 119 -16.79 8.23 1.36
C GLY A 119 -17.34 8.16 2.77
N ALA A 120 -18.65 7.89 2.94
CA ALA A 120 -19.28 7.73 4.25
C ALA A 120 -18.66 6.58 5.07
N VAL A 121 -18.30 5.46 4.41
CA VAL A 121 -17.67 4.32 5.09
C VAL A 121 -16.22 4.58 5.48
N LEU A 122 -15.44 5.22 4.60
CA LEU A 122 -14.01 5.38 4.80
C LEU A 122 -13.66 6.62 5.65
N LEU A 123 -14.44 7.68 5.54
CA LEU A 123 -14.12 9.00 6.09
C LEU A 123 -15.14 9.47 7.14
N GLY A 124 -16.26 8.77 7.31
CA GLY A 124 -17.21 8.98 8.41
C GLY A 124 -17.71 10.43 8.48
N ASP A 125 -17.48 11.07 9.63
CA ASP A 125 -17.97 12.42 9.93
C ASP A 125 -17.39 13.48 8.96
N GLU A 126 -16.13 13.35 8.54
CA GLU A 126 -15.51 14.25 7.55
C GLU A 126 -16.22 14.19 6.19
N PHE A 127 -16.83 13.06 5.86
CA PHE A 127 -17.64 12.94 4.66
C PHE A 127 -19.03 13.55 4.82
N ALA A 128 -19.63 13.49 6.01
CA ALA A 128 -20.97 14.01 6.25
C ALA A 128 -21.06 15.52 5.99
N ASP A 129 -20.00 16.26 6.30
CA ASP A 129 -19.91 17.72 6.11
C ASP A 129 -19.20 18.13 4.79
N CYS A 130 -19.00 17.18 3.87
CA CYS A 130 -18.21 17.43 2.68
C CYS A 130 -18.89 18.38 1.67
N ARG A 131 -18.07 19.15 0.98
CA ARG A 131 -18.47 20.01 -0.15
C ARG A 131 -17.62 19.64 -1.37
N PRO A 132 -18.08 19.92 -2.59
CA PRO A 132 -17.25 19.73 -3.78
C PRO A 132 -15.91 20.47 -3.61
N GLY A 133 -14.81 19.73 -3.69
CA GLY A 133 -13.44 20.23 -3.50
C GLY A 133 -12.85 19.94 -2.11
N THR A 134 -13.61 19.40 -1.17
CA THR A 134 -13.11 19.06 0.18
C THR A 134 -11.94 18.08 0.11
N PHE A 135 -12.04 17.01 -0.69
CA PHE A 135 -11.04 15.94 -0.73
C PHE A 135 -9.87 16.22 -1.69
N THR A 136 -10.01 17.20 -2.56
CA THR A 136 -8.90 17.74 -3.36
C THR A 136 -8.21 18.95 -2.71
N GLY A 137 -8.84 19.54 -1.69
CA GLY A 137 -8.35 20.69 -0.92
C GLY A 137 -7.99 20.33 0.52
N SER A 138 -8.80 20.79 1.48
CA SER A 138 -8.53 20.70 2.92
C SER A 138 -8.25 19.27 3.38
N ALA A 139 -9.11 18.32 3.00
CA ALA A 139 -9.10 16.94 3.47
C ALA A 139 -8.27 15.98 2.60
N SER A 140 -7.50 16.51 1.65
CA SER A 140 -6.61 15.70 0.79
C SER A 140 -5.62 14.83 1.57
N ALA A 141 -5.19 15.29 2.75
CA ALA A 141 -4.34 14.53 3.66
C ALA A 141 -5.00 13.23 4.12
N LEU A 142 -6.29 13.26 4.47
CA LEU A 142 -7.01 12.08 4.96
C LEU A 142 -7.11 11.00 3.89
N VAL A 143 -7.34 11.39 2.64
CA VAL A 143 -7.33 10.47 1.49
C VAL A 143 -5.95 9.81 1.35
N GLY A 144 -4.89 10.62 1.40
CA GLY A 144 -3.52 10.12 1.32
C GLY A 144 -3.12 9.21 2.48
N ARG A 145 -3.44 9.60 3.72
CA ARG A 145 -3.23 8.80 4.94
C ARG A 145 -3.98 7.46 4.84
N THR A 146 -5.19 7.45 4.28
CA THR A 146 -5.96 6.21 4.07
C THR A 146 -5.19 5.24 3.17
N PHE A 147 -4.57 5.73 2.09
CA PHE A 147 -3.69 4.90 1.25
C PHE A 147 -2.43 4.44 1.99
N SER A 148 -1.81 5.29 2.81
CA SER A 148 -0.68 4.90 3.66
C SER A 148 -1.06 3.76 4.62
N ALA A 149 -2.19 3.87 5.30
CA ALA A 149 -2.70 2.86 6.22
C ALA A 149 -3.06 1.54 5.53
N LEU A 150 -3.71 1.61 4.35
CA LEU A 150 -4.00 0.42 3.53
C LEU A 150 -2.73 -0.27 3.04
N ALA A 151 -1.74 0.50 2.58
CA ALA A 151 -0.47 -0.03 2.12
C ALA A 151 0.28 -0.72 3.27
N ASP A 152 0.36 -0.11 4.45
CA ASP A 152 1.06 -0.70 5.59
C ASP A 152 0.32 -1.93 6.16
N LEU A 153 -1.01 -1.93 6.17
CA LEU A 153 -1.78 -3.14 6.48
C LEU A 153 -1.51 -4.28 5.47
N GLY A 154 -1.39 -3.94 4.19
CA GLY A 154 -0.92 -4.85 3.14
C GLY A 154 0.50 -5.37 3.41
N THR A 155 1.39 -4.53 3.92
CA THR A 155 2.75 -4.91 4.33
C THR A 155 2.71 -5.95 5.44
N LEU A 156 1.82 -5.85 6.43
CA LEU A 156 1.66 -6.88 7.47
C LEU A 156 1.30 -8.25 6.90
N VAL A 157 0.40 -8.28 5.91
CA VAL A 157 0.07 -9.52 5.18
C VAL A 157 1.30 -10.07 4.46
N LEU A 158 2.08 -9.22 3.82
CA LEU A 158 3.29 -9.62 3.11
C LEU A 158 4.39 -10.12 4.06
N LEU A 159 4.55 -9.51 5.24
CA LEU A 159 5.47 -10.00 6.28
C LEU A 159 5.09 -11.42 6.72
N TYR A 160 3.79 -11.67 6.95
CA TYR A 160 3.31 -13.02 7.23
C TYR A 160 3.63 -13.98 6.08
N LEU A 161 3.31 -13.62 4.84
CA LEU A 161 3.51 -14.48 3.67
C LEU A 161 5.00 -14.77 3.42
N LEU A 162 5.86 -13.77 3.56
CA LEU A 162 7.31 -13.90 3.39
C LEU A 162 7.92 -14.76 4.50
N GLY A 163 7.61 -14.47 5.77
CA GLY A 163 8.08 -15.27 6.90
C GLY A 163 7.58 -16.71 6.83
N ARG A 164 6.31 -16.91 6.47
CA ARG A 164 5.73 -18.24 6.24
C ARG A 164 6.47 -19.00 5.15
N ARG A 165 6.82 -18.33 4.06
CA ARG A 165 7.47 -18.94 2.90
C ARG A 165 8.92 -19.33 3.16
N LEU A 166 9.64 -18.56 3.97
CA LEU A 166 11.05 -18.81 4.27
C LEU A 166 11.26 -19.75 5.46
N TYR A 167 10.44 -19.62 6.52
CA TYR A 167 10.72 -20.26 7.81
C TYR A 167 9.50 -20.91 8.47
N GLY A 168 8.35 -20.91 7.80
CA GLY A 168 7.12 -21.53 8.29
C GLY A 168 6.17 -20.56 9.00
N ALA A 169 4.94 -21.04 9.24
CA ALA A 169 3.80 -20.19 9.59
C ALA A 169 3.98 -19.40 10.90
N ASP A 170 4.68 -19.98 11.89
CA ASP A 170 4.86 -19.35 13.20
C ASP A 170 5.81 -18.14 13.11
N VAL A 171 6.86 -18.23 12.29
CA VAL A 171 7.75 -17.10 12.00
C VAL A 171 7.01 -16.02 11.21
N GLY A 172 6.13 -16.41 10.28
CA GLY A 172 5.26 -15.46 9.59
C GLY A 172 4.33 -14.71 10.54
N LEU A 173 3.70 -15.41 11.49
CA LEU A 173 2.84 -14.78 12.51
C LEU A 173 3.63 -13.84 13.40
N LEU A 174 4.82 -14.24 13.85
CA LEU A 174 5.70 -13.41 14.65
C LEU A 174 6.12 -12.14 13.88
N ALA A 175 6.52 -12.28 12.62
CA ALA A 175 6.91 -11.14 11.78
C ALA A 175 5.76 -10.14 11.61
N ALA A 176 4.55 -10.62 11.31
CA ALA A 176 3.37 -9.77 11.18
C ALA A 176 2.98 -9.12 12.52
N ALA A 177 3.06 -9.85 13.65
CA ALA A 177 2.78 -9.30 14.98
C ALA A 177 3.76 -8.19 15.37
N LEU A 178 5.07 -8.40 15.13
CA LEU A 178 6.08 -7.37 15.37
C LEU A 178 5.83 -6.13 14.49
N GLY A 179 5.55 -6.32 13.20
CA GLY A 179 5.20 -5.22 12.29
C GLY A 179 3.93 -4.48 12.70
N ALA A 180 2.90 -5.21 13.15
CA ALA A 180 1.62 -4.63 13.59
C ALA A 180 1.80 -3.66 14.77
N LEU A 181 2.73 -3.97 15.67
CA LEU A 181 3.02 -3.22 16.89
C LEU A 181 4.24 -2.28 16.78
N THR A 182 4.89 -2.23 15.62
CA THR A 182 6.05 -1.36 15.41
C THR A 182 5.61 0.10 15.37
N ALA A 183 6.00 0.87 16.39
CA ALA A 183 5.63 2.29 16.53
C ALA A 183 5.95 3.13 15.29
N PHE A 184 7.12 2.91 14.69
CA PHE A 184 7.52 3.64 13.48
C PHE A 184 6.58 3.37 12.29
N LEU A 185 6.21 2.11 12.04
CA LEU A 185 5.29 1.76 10.94
C LEU A 185 3.91 2.37 11.18
N ILE A 186 3.39 2.26 12.40
CA ILE A 186 2.12 2.89 12.79
C ILE A 186 2.17 4.40 12.59
N GLN A 187 3.25 5.05 13.01
CA GLN A 187 3.40 6.50 12.84
C GLN A 187 3.41 6.90 11.35
N GLN A 188 4.10 6.15 10.50
CA GLN A 188 4.16 6.45 9.06
C GLN A 188 2.82 6.30 8.34
N THR A 189 1.86 5.53 8.88
CA THR A 189 0.51 5.45 8.27
C THR A 189 -0.31 6.72 8.45
N HIS A 190 0.01 7.51 9.47
CA HIS A 190 -0.71 8.72 9.85
C HIS A 190 -0.20 9.97 9.11
N PHE A 191 0.71 9.78 8.16
CA PHE A 191 1.14 10.84 7.26
C PHE A 191 0.85 10.48 5.81
N PHE A 192 0.35 11.46 5.05
CA PHE A 192 0.29 11.39 3.60
C PHE A 192 1.70 11.65 3.03
N THR A 193 2.53 10.62 3.09
CA THR A 193 3.85 10.55 2.45
C THR A 193 3.90 9.37 1.47
N VAL A 194 5.03 9.23 0.78
CA VAL A 194 5.23 8.16 -0.20
C VAL A 194 5.76 6.87 0.41
N ASP A 195 6.20 6.90 1.67
CA ASP A 195 7.04 5.86 2.28
C ASP A 195 6.26 4.57 2.58
N SER A 196 5.04 4.67 3.12
CA SER A 196 4.21 3.50 3.43
C SER A 196 3.87 2.69 2.16
N MET A 197 3.53 3.36 1.07
CA MET A 197 3.25 2.70 -0.20
C MET A 197 4.52 2.17 -0.90
N ALA A 198 5.63 2.90 -0.81
CA ALA A 198 6.94 2.39 -1.26
C ALA A 198 7.32 1.11 -0.51
N CYS A 199 7.18 1.09 0.83
CA CYS A 199 7.47 -0.06 1.67
C CYS A 199 6.64 -1.30 1.27
N PHE A 200 5.35 -1.10 1.00
CA PHE A 200 4.47 -2.17 0.50
C PHE A 200 5.00 -2.78 -0.80
N PHE A 201 5.30 -1.97 -1.82
CA PHE A 201 5.76 -2.47 -3.11
C PHE A 201 7.17 -3.08 -3.06
N VAL A 202 8.06 -2.56 -2.21
CA VAL A 202 9.39 -3.16 -1.95
C VAL A 202 9.21 -4.54 -1.30
N THR A 203 8.36 -4.65 -0.29
CA THR A 203 8.10 -5.92 0.41
C THR A 203 7.42 -6.94 -0.52
N LEU A 204 6.50 -6.47 -1.37
CA LEU A 204 5.86 -7.31 -2.39
C LEU A 204 6.88 -7.81 -3.41
N THR A 205 7.80 -6.95 -3.84
CA THR A 205 8.92 -7.31 -4.71
C THR A 205 9.79 -8.39 -4.08
N ALA A 206 10.13 -8.24 -2.79
CA ALA A 206 10.89 -9.24 -2.06
C ALA A 206 10.15 -10.59 -2.00
N TYR A 207 8.85 -10.59 -1.66
CA TYR A 207 8.02 -11.79 -1.64
C TYR A 207 7.95 -12.49 -3.00
N LEU A 208 7.70 -11.74 -4.07
CA LEU A 208 7.64 -12.28 -5.44
C LEU A 208 9.00 -12.79 -5.90
N SER A 209 10.09 -12.13 -5.52
CA SER A 209 11.46 -12.56 -5.82
C SER A 209 11.79 -13.88 -5.13
N VAL A 210 11.47 -14.03 -3.84
CA VAL A 210 11.63 -15.31 -3.13
C VAL A 210 10.80 -16.41 -3.81
N ARG A 211 9.56 -16.11 -4.17
CA ARG A 211 8.70 -17.07 -4.90
C ARG A 211 9.31 -17.44 -6.25
N ALA A 212 9.84 -16.47 -7.00
CA ALA A 212 10.46 -16.67 -8.29
C ALA A 212 11.71 -17.56 -8.20
N GLY A 213 12.58 -17.30 -7.22
CA GLY A 213 13.80 -18.07 -6.97
C GLY A 213 13.50 -19.53 -6.62
N GLN A 214 12.48 -19.78 -5.81
CA GLN A 214 12.11 -21.14 -5.38
C GLN A 214 11.31 -21.92 -6.43
N SER A 215 10.42 -21.29 -7.19
CA SER A 215 9.53 -22.00 -8.11
C SER A 215 9.98 -21.94 -9.57
N GLY A 216 10.94 -21.09 -9.92
CA GLY A 216 11.38 -20.84 -11.30
C GLY A 216 10.32 -20.25 -12.23
N GLY A 217 9.20 -19.75 -11.69
CA GLY A 217 8.07 -19.26 -12.49
C GLY A 217 8.34 -17.87 -13.07
N TRP A 218 8.32 -17.72 -14.40
CA TRP A 218 8.54 -16.44 -15.08
C TRP A 218 7.51 -15.36 -14.68
N THR A 219 6.28 -15.76 -14.38
CA THR A 219 5.25 -14.83 -13.90
C THR A 219 5.65 -14.14 -12.59
N SER A 220 6.31 -14.85 -11.67
CA SER A 220 6.82 -14.26 -10.43
C SER A 220 7.93 -13.24 -10.70
N PHE A 221 8.81 -13.50 -11.68
CA PHE A 221 9.83 -12.53 -12.10
C PHE A 221 9.21 -11.28 -12.75
N ALA A 222 8.27 -11.48 -13.67
CA ALA A 222 7.57 -10.37 -14.34
C ALA A 222 6.82 -9.49 -13.34
N LEU A 223 6.09 -10.12 -12.40
CA LEU A 223 5.40 -9.38 -11.34
C LEU A 223 6.37 -8.69 -10.39
N ALA A 224 7.50 -9.31 -10.03
CA ALA A 224 8.51 -8.66 -9.18
C ALA A 224 9.14 -7.44 -9.85
N GLY A 225 9.40 -7.51 -11.16
CA GLY A 225 9.86 -6.38 -11.96
C GLY A 225 8.82 -5.25 -12.03
N LEU A 226 7.55 -5.60 -12.25
CA LEU A 226 6.45 -4.64 -12.23
C LEU A 226 6.35 -3.93 -10.87
N THR A 227 6.38 -4.67 -9.77
CA THR A 227 6.28 -4.10 -8.42
C THR A 227 7.51 -3.29 -8.04
N THR A 228 8.68 -3.62 -8.59
CA THR A 228 9.88 -2.76 -8.47
C THR A 228 9.64 -1.41 -9.15
N GLY A 229 9.05 -1.41 -10.35
CA GLY A 229 8.66 -0.17 -11.05
C GLY A 229 7.64 0.65 -10.25
N LEU A 230 6.66 0.00 -9.62
CA LEU A 230 5.68 0.66 -8.75
C LEU A 230 6.31 1.22 -7.47
N ALA A 231 7.28 0.53 -6.88
CA ALA A 231 8.07 1.06 -5.75
C ALA A 231 8.86 2.31 -6.17
N ALA A 232 9.55 2.25 -7.31
CA ALA A 232 10.26 3.40 -7.88
C ALA A 232 9.33 4.58 -8.21
N ALA A 233 8.08 4.29 -8.63
CA ALA A 233 7.05 5.28 -8.88
C ALA A 233 6.47 5.90 -7.59
N CYS A 234 6.74 5.34 -6.41
CA CYS A 234 6.49 5.99 -5.13
C CYS A 234 7.67 6.87 -4.70
N LYS A 235 8.88 6.32 -4.80
CA LYS A 235 10.13 7.00 -4.44
C LYS A 235 11.27 6.38 -5.23
N ILE A 236 12.16 7.20 -5.81
CA ILE A 236 13.15 6.72 -6.79
C ILE A 236 14.11 5.67 -6.21
N ASP A 237 14.43 5.76 -4.93
CA ASP A 237 15.23 4.78 -4.18
C ASP A 237 14.55 3.40 -4.07
N GLY A 238 13.24 3.32 -4.26
CA GLY A 238 12.48 2.07 -4.40
C GLY A 238 12.98 1.17 -5.54
N VAL A 239 13.69 1.73 -6.53
CA VAL A 239 14.35 0.95 -7.60
C VAL A 239 15.36 -0.06 -7.06
N LEU A 240 15.92 0.17 -5.86
CA LEU A 240 16.86 -0.75 -5.22
C LEU A 240 16.22 -2.12 -4.91
N ALA A 241 14.89 -2.22 -4.90
CA ALA A 241 14.19 -3.50 -4.81
C ALA A 241 14.50 -4.45 -5.98
N ALA A 242 14.98 -3.93 -7.11
CA ALA A 242 15.48 -4.72 -8.24
C ALA A 242 16.58 -5.73 -7.81
N LEU A 243 17.34 -5.40 -6.75
CA LEU A 243 18.38 -6.29 -6.22
C LEU A 243 17.79 -7.63 -5.77
N PHE A 244 16.57 -7.66 -5.20
CA PHE A 244 15.91 -8.92 -4.86
C PHE A 244 15.62 -9.78 -6.08
N VAL A 245 15.22 -9.15 -7.19
CA VAL A 245 14.92 -9.84 -8.46
C VAL A 245 16.20 -10.43 -9.04
N VAL A 246 17.30 -9.67 -9.03
CA VAL A 246 18.62 -10.13 -9.49
C VAL A 246 19.11 -11.30 -8.62
N LEU A 247 19.01 -11.20 -7.30
CA LEU A 247 19.38 -12.29 -6.38
C LEU A 247 18.55 -13.55 -6.64
N ALA A 248 17.23 -13.41 -6.85
CA ALA A 248 16.37 -14.55 -7.16
C ALA A 248 16.73 -15.23 -8.49
N ALA A 249 17.07 -14.44 -9.52
CA ALA A 249 17.52 -14.97 -10.80
C ALA A 249 18.86 -15.71 -10.66
N GLY A 250 19.81 -15.10 -9.94
CA GLY A 250 21.11 -15.71 -9.63
C GLY A 250 20.97 -17.03 -8.87
N TRP A 251 20.13 -17.05 -7.83
CA TRP A 251 19.81 -18.27 -7.08
C TRP A 251 19.27 -19.37 -7.98
N ARG A 252 18.30 -19.06 -8.85
CA ARG A 252 17.69 -20.06 -9.73
C ARG A 252 18.67 -20.60 -10.78
N LEU A 253 19.55 -19.75 -11.31
CA LEU A 253 20.60 -20.18 -12.23
C LEU A 253 21.62 -21.09 -11.55
N TRP A 254 21.96 -20.80 -10.29
CA TRP A 254 22.86 -21.63 -9.50
C TRP A 254 22.23 -22.99 -9.17
N GLU A 255 20.98 -23.02 -8.71
CA GLU A 255 20.25 -24.25 -8.36
C GLU A 255 20.16 -25.21 -9.56
N LYS A 256 19.79 -24.70 -10.74
CA LYS A 256 19.74 -25.50 -11.98
C LYS A 256 21.08 -26.06 -12.44
N ARG A 257 22.20 -25.48 -12.01
CA ARG A 257 23.54 -25.85 -12.47
C ARG A 257 24.23 -26.83 -11.54
N TYR A 258 23.89 -26.81 -10.25
CA TYR A 258 24.65 -27.50 -9.21
C TYR A 258 23.81 -28.41 -8.30
N VAL A 259 22.48 -28.36 -8.39
CA VAL A 259 21.57 -29.13 -7.52
C VAL A 259 20.69 -30.08 -8.33
N GLU A 260 20.10 -29.59 -9.43
CA GLU A 260 19.37 -30.40 -10.43
C GLU A 260 20.37 -31.08 -11.41
#